data_AF-A0A2V9W5S8-F1
#
_entry.id   AF-A0A2V9W5S8-F1
#
_cell.length_a   1.000
_cell.length_b   1.000
_cell.length_c   1.000
_cell.angle_alpha   90.00
_cell.angle_beta   90.00
_cell.angle_gamma   90.00
#
_symmetry.space_group_name_H-M   'P 1'
#
loop_
_entity.id
_entity.type
_entity.pdbx_description
1 polymer ?
#
loop_
_entity_poly.entity_id
_entity_poly.type
_entity_poly.pdbx_seq_one_letter_code
_entity_poly.pdbx_strand_id
1 'polypeptide(L)'
;KVATCLGFGPRFLHSTGQAYKGGPNSGVFLQITCDDSVELPVPGQKFTFGVVKAAQARGDFQVLADRGRRALRVHLSSNLKAGLAALHAAIAQVL
;
A
#
# COMPACT_ATOMS: atom_id res chain seq x y z
N LYS A 1 18.19 -13.34 0.14
CA LYS A 1 17.72 -12.53 -1.02
C LYS A 1 16.44 -13.17 -1.56
N VAL A 2 15.40 -12.41 -1.88
CA VAL A 2 14.10 -12.90 -2.39
C VAL A 2 13.78 -12.25 -3.74
N ALA A 3 12.96 -12.89 -4.57
CA ALA A 3 12.43 -12.25 -5.77
C ALA A 3 11.49 -11.10 -5.36
N THR A 4 11.77 -9.89 -5.87
CA THR A 4 11.04 -8.67 -5.50
C THR A 4 10.32 -8.11 -6.71
N CYS A 5 9.04 -7.78 -6.53
CA CYS A 5 8.22 -7.12 -7.54
C CYS A 5 7.57 -5.86 -6.95
N LEU A 6 7.25 -4.89 -7.80
CA LEU A 6 6.59 -3.64 -7.45
C LEU A 6 5.26 -3.55 -8.19
N GLY A 7 4.21 -3.11 -7.50
CA GLY A 7 2.89 -2.85 -8.07
C GLY A 7 2.28 -1.57 -7.50
N PHE A 8 1.60 -0.80 -8.35
CA PHE A 8 0.88 0.40 -7.93
C PHE A 8 -0.58 0.10 -7.64
N GLY A 9 -1.05 0.48 -6.44
CA GLY A 9 -2.45 0.39 -6.06
C GLY A 9 -3.29 1.54 -6.67
N PRO A 10 -4.59 1.34 -6.92
CA PRO A 10 -5.34 0.09 -6.76
C PRO A 10 -5.16 -0.89 -7.95
N ARG A 11 -4.40 -0.53 -8.99
CA ARG A 11 -4.30 -1.30 -10.24
C ARG A 11 -3.88 -2.76 -10.05
N PHE A 12 -2.86 -3.02 -9.21
CA PHE A 12 -2.37 -4.40 -9.03
C PHE A 12 -3.42 -5.35 -8.44
N LEU A 13 -4.46 -4.81 -7.79
CA LEU A 13 -5.56 -5.60 -7.25
C LEU A 13 -6.29 -6.40 -8.33
N HIS A 14 -6.26 -5.91 -9.57
CA HIS A 14 -6.89 -6.53 -10.73
C HIS A 14 -5.97 -7.46 -11.54
N SER A 15 -4.69 -7.56 -11.19
CA SER A 15 -3.73 -8.45 -11.86
C SER A 15 -3.18 -9.49 -10.89
N THR A 16 -2.33 -9.08 -9.96
CA THR A 16 -1.62 -9.98 -9.04
C THR A 16 -2.28 -10.07 -7.66
N GLY A 17 -3.30 -9.24 -7.38
CA GLY A 17 -3.97 -9.18 -6.08
C GLY A 17 -4.50 -10.53 -5.58
N GLN A 18 -5.07 -11.35 -6.48
CA GLN A 18 -5.55 -12.68 -6.09
C GLN A 18 -4.42 -13.66 -5.78
N ALA A 19 -3.29 -13.58 -6.50
CA ALA A 19 -2.13 -14.41 -6.18
C ALA A 19 -1.57 -14.08 -4.78
N TYR A 20 -1.53 -12.80 -4.41
CA TYR A 20 -1.01 -12.36 -3.11
C TYR A 20 -1.93 -12.73 -1.93
N LYS A 21 -3.25 -12.68 -2.14
CA LYS A 21 -4.24 -12.95 -1.08
C LYS A 21 -4.64 -14.42 -1.01
N GLY A 22 -4.80 -15.08 -2.15
CA GLY A 22 -5.33 -16.44 -2.28
C GLY A 22 -4.26 -17.51 -2.49
N GLY A 23 -3.08 -17.15 -2.99
CA GLY A 23 -2.00 -18.11 -3.24
C GLY A 23 -1.30 -18.61 -1.98
N PRO A 24 -0.20 -19.38 -2.14
CA PRO A 24 0.60 -19.88 -1.01
C PRO A 24 1.04 -18.77 -0.06
N ASN A 25 1.14 -19.06 1.26
CA ASN A 25 1.58 -18.08 2.27
C ASN A 25 3.10 -17.87 2.30
N SER A 26 3.70 -17.67 1.12
CA SER A 26 5.14 -17.50 0.92
C SER A 26 5.58 -16.04 0.75
N GLY A 27 4.66 -15.13 0.41
CA GLY A 27 4.96 -13.71 0.21
C GLY A 27 5.23 -12.90 1.49
N VAL A 28 6.02 -11.83 1.34
CA VAL A 28 6.23 -10.76 2.33
C VAL A 28 5.90 -9.45 1.64
N PHE A 29 5.02 -8.65 2.24
CA PHE A 29 4.40 -7.48 1.61
C PHE A 29 4.77 -6.21 2.36
N LEU A 30 5.22 -5.19 1.63
CA LEU A 30 5.39 -3.84 2.13
C LEU A 30 4.42 -2.93 1.36
N GLN A 31 3.36 -2.47 2.02
CA GLN A 31 2.41 -1.52 1.44
C GLN A 31 2.83 -0.10 1.85
N ILE A 32 3.17 0.74 0.86
CA ILE A 32 3.52 2.14 1.09
C ILE A 32 2.35 3.01 0.61
N THR A 33 1.89 3.92 1.47
CA THR A 33 0.83 4.88 1.17
C THR A 33 1.27 6.29 1.58
N CYS A 34 0.63 7.33 1.07
CA CYS A 34 0.86 8.71 1.49
C CYS A 34 -0.44 9.49 1.45
N ASP A 35 -0.44 10.67 2.07
CA ASP A 35 -1.51 11.65 1.93
C ASP A 35 -1.68 12.04 0.45
N ASP A 36 -2.92 12.28 0.03
CA ASP A 36 -3.22 12.86 -1.28
C ASP A 36 -2.93 14.36 -1.26
N SER A 37 -2.10 14.83 -2.20
CA SER A 37 -1.79 16.26 -2.33
C SER A 37 -2.89 17.05 -3.04
N VAL A 38 -3.81 16.36 -3.71
CA VAL A 38 -4.92 16.95 -4.46
C VAL A 38 -6.21 16.31 -3.99
N GLU A 39 -7.13 17.13 -3.48
CA GLU A 39 -8.49 16.70 -3.20
C GLU A 39 -9.34 16.81 -4.46
N LEU A 40 -9.76 15.66 -4.98
CA LEU A 40 -10.68 15.58 -6.12
C LEU A 40 -12.03 15.03 -5.64
N PRO A 41 -13.13 15.80 -5.68
CA PRO A 41 -14.45 15.30 -5.28
C PRO A 41 -14.96 14.24 -6.25
N VAL A 42 -15.68 13.26 -5.72
CA VAL A 42 -16.42 12.31 -6.57
C VAL A 42 -17.77 12.95 -6.93
N PRO A 43 -18.12 13.07 -8.23
CA PRO A 43 -19.38 13.70 -8.64
C PRO A 43 -20.61 13.07 -7.95
N GLY A 44 -21.44 13.91 -7.34
CA GLY A 44 -22.67 13.49 -6.66
C GLY A 44 -22.48 12.77 -5.33
N GLN A 45 -21.26 12.71 -4.78
CA GLN A 45 -20.95 12.02 -3.52
C GLN A 45 -20.39 12.98 -2.46
N LYS A 46 -20.47 12.57 -1.19
CA LYS A 46 -19.95 13.33 -0.04
C LYS A 46 -18.46 13.10 0.24
N PHE A 47 -17.77 12.33 -0.60
CA PHE A 47 -16.38 11.93 -0.40
C PHE A 47 -15.51 12.24 -1.63
N THR A 48 -14.20 12.26 -1.44
CA THR A 48 -13.21 12.51 -2.49
C THR A 48 -12.61 11.20 -3.03
N PHE A 49 -11.97 11.25 -4.20
CA PHE A 49 -11.22 10.12 -4.72
C PHE A 49 -10.05 9.73 -3.81
N GLY A 50 -9.47 10.67 -3.06
CA GLY A 50 -8.46 10.36 -2.05
C GLY A 50 -9.02 9.47 -0.93
N VAL A 51 -10.25 9.73 -0.47
CA VAL A 51 -10.95 8.85 0.48
C VAL A 51 -11.15 7.45 -0.10
N VAL A 52 -11.58 7.34 -1.37
CA VAL A 52 -11.74 6.04 -2.05
C VAL A 52 -10.41 5.30 -2.14
N LYS A 53 -9.33 5.97 -2.57
CA LYS A 53 -7.98 5.40 -2.67
C LYS A 53 -7.49 4.89 -1.32
N ALA A 54 -7.63 5.71 -0.28
CA ALA A 54 -7.23 5.36 1.08
C ALA A 54 -8.04 4.18 1.64
N ALA A 55 -9.35 4.14 1.37
CA ALA A 55 -10.22 3.03 1.76
C ALA A 55 -9.82 1.73 1.04
N GLN A 56 -9.54 1.78 -0.27
CA GLN A 56 -9.08 0.62 -1.03
C GLN A 56 -7.74 0.08 -0.51
N ALA A 57 -6.76 0.95 -0.26
CA ALA A 57 -5.47 0.54 0.30
C ALA A 57 -5.61 -0.11 1.69
N ARG A 58 -6.46 0.47 2.55
CA ARG A 58 -6.77 -0.08 3.88
C ARG A 58 -7.45 -1.44 3.78
N GLY A 59 -8.48 -1.57 2.95
CA GLY A 59 -9.18 -2.85 2.76
C GLY A 59 -8.29 -3.93 2.18
N ASP A 60 -7.40 -3.58 1.24
CA ASP A 60 -6.39 -4.50 0.71
C ASP A 60 -5.46 -5.04 1.81
N PHE A 61 -4.92 -4.14 2.64
CA PHE A 61 -4.05 -4.53 3.75
C PHE A 61 -4.78 -5.38 4.79
N GLN A 62 -6.02 -5.03 5.12
CA GLN A 62 -6.84 -5.79 6.07
C GLN A 62 -7.02 -7.23 5.60
N VAL A 63 -7.33 -7.46 4.32
CA VAL A 63 -7.46 -8.82 3.77
C VAL A 63 -6.14 -9.59 3.84
N LEU A 64 -4.99 -8.94 3.68
CA LEU A 64 -3.69 -9.60 3.89
C LEU A 64 -3.50 -9.99 5.35
N ALA A 65 -3.80 -9.09 6.29
CA ALA A 65 -3.69 -9.34 7.73
C ALA A 65 -4.63 -10.47 8.18
N ASP A 66 -5.90 -10.44 7.78
CA ASP A 66 -6.91 -11.45 8.13
C ASP A 66 -6.55 -12.85 7.61
N ARG A 67 -5.80 -12.92 6.50
CA ARG A 67 -5.29 -14.18 5.94
C ARG A 67 -3.94 -14.60 6.50
N GLY A 68 -3.47 -13.96 7.57
CA GLY A 68 -2.20 -14.28 8.21
C GLY A 68 -0.99 -14.07 7.29
N ARG A 69 -1.06 -13.11 6.36
CA ARG A 69 0.07 -12.78 5.48
C ARG A 69 1.07 -11.92 6.23
N ARG A 70 2.35 -12.08 5.91
CA ARG A 70 3.44 -11.23 6.41
C ARG A 70 3.37 -9.89 5.69
N ALA A 71 2.69 -8.92 6.27
CA ALA A 71 2.47 -7.61 5.66
C ALA A 71 2.81 -6.49 6.65
N LEU A 72 3.54 -5.49 6.17
CA LEU A 72 3.78 -4.23 6.87
C LEU A 72 3.23 -3.09 6.03
N ARG A 73 2.55 -2.14 6.69
CA ARG A 73 2.09 -0.90 6.05
C ARG A 73 2.87 0.28 6.59
N VAL A 74 3.40 1.10 5.68
CA VAL A 74 4.03 2.37 5.98
C VAL A 74 3.19 3.48 5.34
N HIS A 75 2.80 4.46 6.15
CA HIS A 75 2.07 5.63 5.68
C HIS A 75 2.96 6.88 5.84
N LEU A 76 3.21 7.57 4.72
CA LEU A 76 4.05 8.75 4.65
C LEU A 76 3.15 9.99 4.72
N SER A 77 3.01 10.57 5.90
CA SER A 77 2.22 11.79 6.12
C SER A 77 3.00 13.05 5.74
N SER A 78 2.28 14.14 5.47
CA SER A 78 2.74 15.54 5.39
C SER A 78 3.84 15.89 4.36
N ASN A 79 5.02 15.27 4.43
CA ASN A 79 6.14 15.50 3.52
C ASN A 79 6.63 14.19 2.90
N LEU A 80 6.14 13.92 1.68
CA LEU A 80 6.45 12.70 0.94
C LEU A 80 7.97 12.49 0.75
N LYS A 81 8.72 13.55 0.40
CA LYS A 81 10.16 13.44 0.11
C LYS A 81 10.95 13.06 1.37
N ALA A 82 10.65 13.73 2.49
CA ALA A 82 11.27 13.42 3.77
C ALA A 82 10.89 12.01 4.27
N GLY A 83 9.62 11.63 4.14
CA GLY A 83 9.14 10.30 4.51
C GLY A 83 9.82 9.17 3.72
N LEU A 84 9.97 9.35 2.40
CA LEU A 84 10.70 8.40 1.55
C LEU A 84 12.18 8.31 1.94
N ALA A 85 12.83 9.44 2.24
CA ALA A 85 14.22 9.46 2.69
C ALA A 85 14.40 8.71 4.02
N ALA A 86 13.49 8.91 4.98
CA ALA A 86 13.50 8.20 6.26
C ALA A 86 13.28 6.70 6.09
N LEU A 87 12.32 6.29 5.25
CA LEU A 87 12.09 4.87 4.96
C LEU A 87 13.31 4.23 4.30
N HIS A 88 13.95 4.92 3.35
CA HIS A 88 15.17 4.44 2.72
C HIS A 88 16.31 4.26 3.73
N ALA A 89 16.53 5.25 4.62
CA ALA A 89 17.55 5.17 5.66
C ALA A 89 17.30 4.00 6.63
N ALA A 90 16.04 3.78 7.05
CA ALA A 90 15.66 2.69 7.93
C ALA A 90 15.93 1.31 7.29
N ILE A 91 15.66 1.16 5.99
CA ILE A 91 15.97 -0.07 5.24
C ILE A 91 17.48 -0.26 5.12
N ALA A 92 18.24 0.80 4.80
CA ALA A 92 19.68 0.74 4.62
C ALA A 92 20.45 0.34 5.89
N GLN A 93 19.92 0.62 7.09
CA GLN A 93 20.53 0.24 8.37
C GLN A 93 20.51 -1.27 8.65
N VAL A 94 19.65 -2.02 7.97
CA VAL A 94 19.43 -3.45 8.22
C VAL A 94 19.79 -4.34 7.03
N LEU A 95 20.34 -3.74 5.97
CA LEU A 95 20.90 -4.42 4.80
C LEU A 95 22.42 -4.58 4.94
#